data_AF-A0A160FRY6-F1
#
_entry.id   AF-A0A160FRY6-F1
#
_cell.length_a   1.000
_cell.length_b   1.000
_cell.length_c   1.000
_cell.angle_alpha   90.00
_cell.angle_beta   90.00
_cell.angle_gamma   90.00
#
_symmetry.space_group_name_H-M   'P 1'
#
loop_
_entity.id
_entity.type
_entity.pdbx_description
1 polymer ?
#
loop_
_entity_poly.entity_id
_entity_poly.type
_entity_poly.pdbx_seq_one_letter_code
_entity_poly.pdbx_strand_id
1 'polypeptide(L)'
;MVNHYNHGTPLIARIHEVNSAAEVSRIEGFALERSSPPATPARRAPEAAEATARRERPPKGGDDEDNVLPFIGEVVSYVPGQSVCIERTLSLEEDLHLADHHFVHAPGVKPLAACFPVVPMTVSLEIMAEAAACLAPGYGLIGFEDVSAGRWIALADTDELTLRVEGAVKAVDTSAQICRLSVAVFIKGESRPSVSATVLFGAHYQLSLSFGSGAPADEGRRSLRAAQAYEERHLFHGPRFQCLAGTMQLGEHGAAVELVVRSPDDMFRSTTRPQLLTDPALLDTVGQTMAIWTMEQGDIVFPVGIGKLEFYRPAPACGTRVPMRVEVTASKGKTLTADVEIQDGAGGVWLRIKDWKSWRFQWDKRLTAFRRLPTRYLLSDTLQLPAFEARPEPVCQRVTKQRLAGFDLVLLARHYLHMDEMAIFASKNGTRARQMQWLLGRIAAKDAVRALDARQRRTGETLHPAAFAIGNDEKGQPVVSRWRDDGVPPPTVSIAHCDDEAIAIAHWKPVGIDLERIAEHDAHFVKAFASESERALLADFSGAERQEWITRLWCAKETLGKLMGTGVNGAPQHFEATVIDADGGVQMRHRSSGHEAVITTVRDGNFIVAIGLDLARAG
;
A
#
# COMPACT_ATOMS: atom_id res chain seq x y z
N MET A 1 -2.85 -10.84 -54.38
CA MET A 1 -3.12 -9.38 -54.53
C MET A 1 -2.26 -8.70 -53.48
N VAL A 2 -1.47 -7.68 -53.84
CA VAL A 2 -0.47 -7.11 -52.91
C VAL A 2 -1.17 -6.23 -51.88
N ASN A 3 -0.73 -6.29 -50.62
CA ASN A 3 -1.07 -5.34 -49.59
C ASN A 3 0.20 -4.93 -48.83
N HIS A 4 0.35 -3.66 -48.48
CA HIS A 4 1.62 -3.12 -47.97
C HIS A 4 1.77 -3.34 -46.47
N TYR A 5 2.82 -4.07 -46.06
CA TYR A 5 3.27 -4.10 -44.67
C TYR A 5 4.05 -2.82 -44.34
N ASN A 6 3.73 -2.21 -43.19
CA ASN A 6 4.44 -1.05 -42.68
C ASN A 6 5.62 -1.53 -41.82
N HIS A 7 6.86 -1.25 -42.22
CA HIS A 7 8.08 -1.82 -41.61
C HIS A 7 8.46 -1.23 -40.23
N GLY A 8 7.53 -0.55 -39.54
CA GLY A 8 7.78 0.18 -38.29
C GLY A 8 7.17 -0.40 -37.01
N THR A 9 6.41 -1.50 -37.08
CA THR A 9 5.69 -2.08 -35.93
C THR A 9 6.28 -3.45 -35.57
N PRO A 10 6.54 -3.77 -34.28
CA PRO A 10 7.04 -5.08 -33.89
C PRO A 10 6.02 -6.19 -34.17
N LEU A 11 6.54 -7.36 -34.56
CA LEU A 11 5.77 -8.59 -34.60
C LEU A 11 5.53 -9.06 -33.16
N ILE A 12 4.38 -8.71 -32.60
CA ILE A 12 3.91 -9.28 -31.34
C ILE A 12 3.75 -10.79 -31.53
N ALA A 13 4.38 -11.58 -30.66
CA ALA A 13 4.34 -13.04 -30.73
C ALA A 13 2.96 -13.56 -30.29
N ARG A 14 2.02 -13.63 -31.24
CA ARG A 14 0.77 -14.38 -31.08
C ARG A 14 1.12 -15.84 -30.78
N ILE A 15 0.70 -16.36 -29.63
CA ILE A 15 0.91 -17.76 -29.27
C ILE A 15 -0.09 -18.59 -30.07
N HIS A 16 0.39 -19.21 -31.15
CA HIS A 16 -0.30 -20.35 -31.75
C HIS A 16 0.10 -21.62 -30.98
N GLU A 17 -0.88 -22.45 -30.61
CA GLU A 17 -0.63 -23.74 -29.99
C GLU A 17 0.06 -24.69 -30.99
N VAL A 18 1.39 -24.80 -30.92
CA VAL A 18 2.16 -25.79 -31.71
C VAL A 18 2.00 -27.16 -31.06
N ASN A 19 0.82 -27.76 -31.23
CA ASN A 19 0.43 -29.02 -30.59
C ASN A 19 1.20 -30.25 -31.11
N SER A 20 2.00 -30.13 -32.18
CA SER A 20 3.03 -31.12 -32.51
C SER A 20 4.14 -30.55 -33.42
N ALA A 21 5.32 -31.18 -33.39
CA ALA A 21 6.45 -30.83 -34.27
C ALA A 21 6.24 -31.22 -35.76
N ALA A 22 5.11 -31.84 -36.13
CA ALA A 22 4.90 -32.35 -37.48
C ALA A 22 4.63 -31.25 -38.53
N GLU A 23 4.04 -30.12 -38.12
CA GLU A 23 3.50 -29.11 -39.04
C GLU A 23 4.56 -28.16 -39.62
N VAL A 24 5.73 -28.08 -39.00
CA VAL A 24 6.88 -27.24 -39.43
C VAL A 24 7.48 -27.74 -40.76
N SER A 25 7.20 -28.99 -41.15
CA SER A 25 7.81 -29.70 -42.30
C SER A 25 7.42 -29.21 -43.71
N ARG A 26 6.76 -28.05 -43.86
CA ARG A 26 6.18 -27.60 -45.16
C ARG A 26 6.55 -26.18 -45.63
N ILE A 27 7.49 -25.50 -44.97
CA ILE A 27 7.93 -24.16 -45.39
C ILE A 27 9.46 -24.17 -45.58
N GLU A 28 9.91 -24.62 -46.75
CA GLU A 28 11.32 -24.54 -47.16
C GLU A 28 11.61 -23.34 -48.08
N GLY A 29 12.74 -22.69 -47.81
CA GLY A 29 13.76 -22.47 -48.85
C GLY A 29 13.57 -21.32 -49.85
N PHE A 30 14.33 -20.25 -49.64
CA PHE A 30 14.80 -19.40 -50.76
C PHE A 30 15.72 -20.23 -51.69
N ALA A 31 15.50 -20.17 -53.00
CA ALA A 31 16.38 -20.74 -54.03
C ALA A 31 16.51 -19.78 -55.23
N LEU A 32 17.61 -19.90 -55.99
CA LEU A 32 18.05 -18.88 -56.96
C LEU A 32 17.43 -19.02 -58.37
N GLU A 33 17.48 -17.91 -59.12
CA GLU A 33 17.01 -17.78 -60.52
C GLU A 33 17.73 -18.72 -61.50
N ARG A 34 16.96 -19.35 -62.42
CA ARG A 34 17.38 -19.70 -63.80
C ARG A 34 16.18 -19.64 -64.78
N SER A 35 16.46 -19.56 -66.08
CA SER A 35 15.55 -19.08 -67.14
C SER A 35 14.74 -20.15 -67.92
N SER A 36 13.59 -19.73 -68.47
CA SER A 36 12.68 -20.44 -69.41
C SER A 36 13.32 -20.79 -70.79
N PRO A 37 12.70 -21.60 -71.70
CA PRO A 37 11.46 -21.28 -72.46
C PRO A 37 10.56 -22.53 -72.81
N PRO A 38 9.72 -22.62 -73.89
CA PRO A 38 8.36 -22.04 -73.97
C PRO A 38 7.19 -22.93 -74.55
N ALA A 39 5.92 -22.54 -74.28
CA ALA A 39 4.68 -22.76 -75.12
C ALA A 39 4.11 -24.23 -75.21
N THR A 40 2.93 -24.64 -75.77
CA THR A 40 1.56 -24.13 -76.18
C THR A 40 0.70 -25.34 -76.73
N PRO A 41 -0.60 -25.27 -77.16
CA PRO A 41 -1.80 -24.48 -76.77
C PRO A 41 -3.16 -25.31 -76.71
N ALA A 42 -4.30 -24.61 -76.50
CA ALA A 42 -5.71 -25.03 -76.75
C ALA A 42 -6.39 -26.01 -75.74
N ARG A 43 -7.73 -26.07 -75.58
CA ARG A 43 -8.89 -25.70 -76.44
C ARG A 43 -10.07 -25.05 -75.65
N ARG A 44 -11.10 -24.53 -76.34
CA ARG A 44 -12.25 -23.74 -75.79
C ARG A 44 -13.57 -24.53 -75.61
N ALA A 45 -14.34 -24.15 -74.58
CA ALA A 45 -15.79 -23.83 -74.47
C ALA A 45 -16.88 -24.65 -75.25
N PRO A 46 -18.14 -24.66 -74.77
CA PRO A 46 -19.05 -23.50 -74.97
C PRO A 46 -19.76 -22.99 -73.69
N GLU A 47 -20.42 -21.83 -73.82
CA GLU A 47 -21.20 -21.14 -72.77
C GLU A 47 -22.71 -21.38 -72.92
N ALA A 48 -23.49 -21.18 -71.85
CA ALA A 48 -24.94 -20.97 -71.93
C ALA A 48 -25.50 -20.18 -70.72
N ALA A 49 -26.15 -19.03 -71.02
CA ALA A 49 -27.13 -18.28 -70.23
C ALA A 49 -26.82 -17.89 -68.76
N GLU A 50 -26.68 -16.59 -68.52
CA GLU A 50 -26.75 -15.98 -67.18
C GLU A 50 -28.19 -15.91 -66.64
N ALA A 51 -28.35 -15.99 -65.31
CA ALA A 51 -29.52 -15.50 -64.58
C ALA A 51 -29.07 -14.76 -63.33
N THR A 52 -29.54 -13.53 -63.14
CA THR A 52 -28.95 -12.56 -62.21
C THR A 52 -29.46 -12.66 -60.77
N ALA A 53 -28.85 -13.54 -59.98
CA ALA A 53 -28.99 -13.52 -58.51
C ALA A 53 -28.00 -12.54 -57.87
N ARG A 54 -28.48 -11.61 -57.04
CA ARG A 54 -27.61 -10.74 -56.24
C ARG A 54 -26.83 -11.59 -55.24
N ARG A 55 -25.49 -11.62 -55.34
CA ARG A 55 -24.63 -12.13 -54.26
C ARG A 55 -24.71 -11.18 -53.08
N GLU A 56 -25.30 -11.65 -51.99
CA GLU A 56 -25.06 -11.06 -50.67
C GLU A 56 -23.57 -11.21 -50.33
N ARG A 57 -23.02 -10.24 -49.59
CA ARG A 57 -21.63 -10.33 -49.14
C ARG A 57 -21.53 -11.45 -48.10
N PRO A 58 -20.47 -12.29 -48.12
CA PRO A 58 -20.14 -13.06 -46.92
C PRO A 58 -19.91 -12.08 -45.76
N PRO A 59 -20.21 -12.49 -44.50
CA PRO A 59 -19.88 -11.67 -43.34
C PRO A 59 -18.37 -11.35 -43.34
N LYS A 60 -18.00 -10.18 -42.83
CA LYS A 60 -16.61 -9.94 -42.46
C LYS A 60 -16.22 -10.97 -41.41
N GLY A 61 -15.05 -11.61 -41.55
CA GLY A 61 -14.52 -12.49 -40.51
C GLY A 61 -14.37 -11.73 -39.20
N GLY A 62 -14.82 -12.34 -38.11
CA GLY A 62 -14.82 -11.80 -36.76
C GLY A 62 -14.37 -12.89 -35.80
N ASP A 63 -13.11 -13.30 -35.95
CA ASP A 63 -12.42 -14.35 -35.18
C ASP A 63 -10.94 -13.96 -34.91
N ASP A 64 -10.57 -12.68 -35.10
CA ASP A 64 -9.17 -12.19 -35.19
C ASP A 64 -8.86 -11.03 -34.21
N GLU A 65 -9.81 -10.70 -33.31
CA GLU A 65 -9.68 -9.71 -32.23
C GLU A 65 -9.34 -10.37 -30.87
N ASP A 66 -9.13 -11.69 -30.87
CA ASP A 66 -9.44 -12.55 -29.72
C ASP A 66 -8.35 -12.69 -28.64
N ASN A 67 -7.13 -12.17 -28.87
CA ASN A 67 -6.02 -12.21 -27.92
C ASN A 67 -5.15 -10.95 -28.05
N VAL A 68 -5.04 -10.16 -26.97
CA VAL A 68 -4.25 -8.92 -26.90
C VAL A 68 -3.35 -8.96 -25.66
N LEU A 69 -2.07 -8.64 -25.81
CA LEU A 69 -1.12 -8.43 -24.71
C LEU A 69 -1.40 -7.05 -24.06
N PRO A 70 -1.97 -6.97 -22.84
CA PRO A 70 -2.56 -5.73 -22.31
C PRO A 70 -1.57 -4.65 -21.84
N PHE A 71 -0.29 -4.96 -21.65
CA PHE A 71 0.75 -4.01 -21.24
C PHE A 71 1.62 -3.50 -22.40
N ILE A 72 1.44 -4.00 -23.62
CA ILE A 72 2.03 -3.40 -24.84
C ILE A 72 1.36 -2.06 -25.15
N GLY A 73 2.01 -0.97 -24.75
CA GLY A 73 1.63 0.40 -25.08
C GLY A 73 2.29 0.95 -26.35
N GLU A 74 2.62 2.24 -26.36
CA GLU A 74 3.29 2.90 -27.49
C GLU A 74 4.73 2.38 -27.66
N VAL A 75 5.09 1.89 -28.84
CA VAL A 75 6.44 1.41 -29.13
C VAL A 75 7.32 2.58 -29.56
N VAL A 76 7.95 3.23 -28.59
CA VAL A 76 8.82 4.41 -28.76
C VAL A 76 10.08 4.10 -29.58
N SER A 77 10.64 2.90 -29.45
CA SER A 77 11.68 2.42 -30.35
C SER A 77 11.72 0.89 -30.44
N TYR A 78 12.14 0.39 -31.61
CA TYR A 78 12.28 -1.04 -31.85
C TYR A 78 13.42 -1.32 -32.84
N VAL A 79 14.30 -2.25 -32.47
CA VAL A 79 15.34 -2.82 -33.34
C VAL A 79 15.15 -4.34 -33.32
N PRO A 80 14.62 -4.94 -34.40
CA PRO A 80 14.26 -6.36 -34.44
C PRO A 80 15.39 -7.28 -33.97
N GLY A 81 15.08 -8.16 -33.01
CA GLY A 81 16.04 -9.10 -32.42
C GLY A 81 17.17 -8.47 -31.60
N GLN A 82 17.08 -7.18 -31.25
CA GLN A 82 18.09 -6.48 -30.45
C GLN A 82 17.49 -5.75 -29.25
N SER A 83 16.54 -4.82 -29.46
CA SER A 83 15.98 -4.00 -28.37
C SER A 83 14.59 -3.43 -28.67
N VAL A 84 13.84 -3.12 -27.61
CA VAL A 84 12.54 -2.44 -27.67
C VAL A 84 12.41 -1.47 -26.49
N CYS A 85 11.74 -0.34 -26.73
CA CYS A 85 11.31 0.60 -25.71
C CYS A 85 9.82 0.86 -25.88
N ILE A 86 9.04 0.60 -24.84
CA ILE A 86 7.57 0.69 -24.83
C ILE A 86 7.15 1.67 -23.73
N GLU A 87 6.22 2.56 -24.01
CA GLU A 87 5.54 3.37 -23.00
C GLU A 87 4.09 2.94 -22.81
N ARG A 88 3.74 2.50 -21.59
CA ARG A 88 2.37 2.13 -21.20
C ARG A 88 1.93 3.03 -20.06
N THR A 89 0.92 3.86 -20.33
CA THR A 89 0.20 4.57 -19.25
C THR A 89 -0.73 3.57 -18.56
N LEU A 90 -0.47 3.33 -17.28
CA LEU A 90 -1.42 2.69 -16.39
C LEU A 90 -2.48 3.73 -15.97
N SER A 91 -3.74 3.31 -15.85
CA SER A 91 -4.84 4.17 -15.42
C SER A 91 -5.73 3.44 -14.41
N LEU A 92 -6.15 4.13 -13.34
CA LEU A 92 -7.11 3.58 -12.36
C LEU A 92 -8.51 3.39 -12.94
N GLU A 93 -8.82 3.96 -14.11
CA GLU A 93 -10.04 3.65 -14.84
C GLU A 93 -9.88 2.37 -15.67
N GLU A 94 -8.76 2.18 -16.38
CA GLU A 94 -8.55 1.05 -17.30
C GLU A 94 -8.02 -0.21 -16.60
N ASP A 95 -6.97 -0.09 -15.79
CA ASP A 95 -6.24 -1.18 -15.16
C ASP A 95 -6.92 -1.60 -13.84
N LEU A 96 -8.13 -2.14 -13.96
CA LEU A 96 -9.05 -2.48 -12.85
C LEU A 96 -8.41 -3.32 -11.73
N HIS A 97 -7.40 -4.12 -12.03
CA HIS A 97 -6.63 -4.87 -11.03
C HIS A 97 -5.95 -4.00 -9.96
N LEU A 98 -5.67 -2.72 -10.24
CA LEU A 98 -5.14 -1.77 -9.26
C LEU A 98 -6.13 -1.43 -8.12
N ALA A 99 -7.44 -1.60 -8.36
CA ALA A 99 -8.46 -1.47 -7.32
C ALA A 99 -8.40 -2.62 -6.28
N ASP A 100 -7.81 -3.76 -6.66
CA ASP A 100 -7.69 -4.95 -5.82
C ASP A 100 -6.30 -5.12 -5.17
N HIS A 101 -5.35 -4.20 -5.41
CA HIS A 101 -4.02 -4.21 -4.79
C HIS A 101 -3.60 -2.78 -4.33
N HIS A 102 -4.14 -2.35 -3.19
CA HIS A 102 -3.86 -1.04 -2.57
C HIS A 102 -3.66 -1.12 -1.05
N PHE A 103 -2.75 -0.30 -0.49
CA PHE A 103 -2.32 -0.46 0.91
C PHE A 103 -3.21 0.24 1.95
N VAL A 104 -4.00 1.25 1.56
CA VAL A 104 -4.86 2.02 2.48
C VAL A 104 -6.33 1.71 2.24
N HIS A 105 -6.92 0.90 3.12
CA HIS A 105 -8.34 0.57 3.09
C HIS A 105 -9.20 1.71 3.67
N ALA A 106 -9.80 2.52 2.78
CA ALA A 106 -10.72 3.60 3.14
C ALA A 106 -11.94 3.65 2.18
N PRO A 107 -12.70 2.55 2.01
CA PRO A 107 -13.81 2.46 1.07
C PRO A 107 -14.89 3.51 1.38
N GLY A 108 -15.38 4.21 0.36
CA GLY A 108 -16.35 5.31 0.49
C GLY A 108 -15.82 6.57 1.19
N VAL A 109 -14.54 6.59 1.62
CA VAL A 109 -13.92 7.69 2.38
C VAL A 109 -12.79 8.37 1.60
N LYS A 110 -12.19 7.68 0.63
CA LYS A 110 -11.14 8.22 -0.26
C LYS A 110 -11.33 7.76 -1.71
N PRO A 111 -10.89 8.56 -2.70
CA PRO A 111 -10.68 8.07 -4.06
C PRO A 111 -9.50 7.09 -4.11
N LEU A 112 -9.49 6.18 -5.09
CA LEU A 112 -8.51 5.10 -5.17
C LEU A 112 -7.07 5.62 -5.22
N ALA A 113 -6.75 6.68 -5.98
CA ALA A 113 -5.40 7.26 -6.01
C ALA A 113 -4.87 7.69 -4.62
N ALA A 114 -5.74 8.14 -3.71
CA ALA A 114 -5.35 8.49 -2.34
C ALA A 114 -5.12 7.25 -1.45
N CYS A 115 -5.70 6.10 -1.82
CA CYS A 115 -5.63 4.82 -1.13
C CYS A 115 -4.32 4.02 -1.39
N PHE A 116 -3.37 4.59 -2.12
CA PHE A 116 -2.07 4.00 -2.45
C PHE A 116 -2.17 2.63 -3.17
N PRO A 117 -2.74 2.59 -4.39
CA PRO A 117 -2.69 1.45 -5.28
C PRO A 117 -1.26 1.26 -5.82
N VAL A 118 -0.86 0.00 -5.94
CA VAL A 118 0.53 -0.40 -6.28
C VAL A 118 0.46 -1.52 -7.32
N VAL A 119 1.33 -1.51 -8.32
CA VAL A 119 1.52 -2.67 -9.21
C VAL A 119 2.31 -3.72 -8.42
N PRO A 120 1.78 -4.95 -8.20
CA PRO A 120 2.54 -6.00 -7.53
C PRO A 120 3.75 -6.44 -8.36
N MET A 121 4.73 -7.07 -7.71
CA MET A 121 5.93 -7.59 -8.37
C MET A 121 5.57 -8.57 -9.50
N THR A 122 4.47 -9.31 -9.37
CA THR A 122 4.04 -10.35 -10.31
C THR A 122 3.39 -9.76 -11.57
N VAL A 123 2.59 -8.70 -11.47
CA VAL A 123 2.16 -7.92 -12.65
C VAL A 123 3.37 -7.25 -13.31
N SER A 124 4.39 -6.87 -12.53
CA SER A 124 5.65 -6.39 -13.10
C SER A 124 6.44 -7.47 -13.86
N LEU A 125 6.26 -8.76 -13.55
CA LEU A 125 6.81 -9.87 -14.35
C LEU A 125 6.11 -9.97 -15.70
N GLU A 126 4.78 -9.81 -15.73
CA GLU A 126 3.98 -9.82 -16.97
C GLU A 126 4.36 -8.67 -17.90
N ILE A 127 4.43 -7.44 -17.38
CA ILE A 127 4.89 -6.25 -18.11
C ILE A 127 6.28 -6.48 -18.75
N MET A 128 7.17 -7.21 -18.06
CA MET A 128 8.49 -7.57 -18.61
C MET A 128 8.42 -8.74 -19.61
N ALA A 129 7.52 -9.70 -19.43
CA ALA A 129 7.34 -10.83 -20.34
C ALA A 129 6.76 -10.39 -21.69
N GLU A 130 5.74 -9.54 -21.69
CA GLU A 130 5.15 -8.99 -22.92
C GLU A 130 6.17 -8.19 -23.72
N ALA A 131 6.92 -7.29 -23.07
CA ALA A 131 7.99 -6.53 -23.72
C ALA A 131 9.12 -7.43 -24.25
N ALA A 132 9.41 -8.55 -23.59
CA ALA A 132 10.35 -9.55 -24.09
C ALA A 132 9.81 -10.35 -25.29
N ALA A 133 8.50 -10.63 -25.36
CA ALA A 133 7.86 -11.35 -26.46
C ALA A 133 8.04 -10.63 -27.82
N CYS A 134 8.05 -9.30 -27.82
CA CYS A 134 8.35 -8.47 -29.01
C CYS A 134 9.77 -8.67 -29.58
N LEU A 135 10.68 -9.30 -28.83
CA LEU A 135 12.07 -9.56 -29.20
C LEU A 135 12.40 -11.05 -29.37
N ALA A 136 11.48 -11.95 -29.02
CA ALA A 136 11.66 -13.41 -29.09
C ALA A 136 10.55 -14.12 -29.92
N PRO A 137 10.23 -13.65 -31.14
CA PRO A 137 9.17 -14.25 -31.96
C PRO A 137 9.48 -15.72 -32.30
N GLY A 138 8.47 -16.58 -32.18
CA GLY A 138 8.60 -18.03 -32.39
C GLY A 138 9.04 -18.83 -31.14
N TYR A 139 9.31 -18.16 -30.02
CA TYR A 139 9.58 -18.79 -28.73
C TYR A 139 8.47 -18.49 -27.71
N GLY A 140 8.29 -19.36 -26.72
CA GLY A 140 7.42 -19.15 -25.57
C GLY A 140 8.18 -18.67 -24.35
N LEU A 141 7.49 -18.04 -23.39
CA LEU A 141 8.06 -17.71 -22.08
C LEU A 141 8.36 -19.00 -21.31
N ILE A 142 9.60 -19.14 -20.82
CA ILE A 142 10.04 -20.32 -20.05
C ILE A 142 10.52 -19.99 -18.63
N GLY A 143 10.73 -18.71 -18.29
CA GLY A 143 11.12 -18.31 -16.93
C GLY A 143 11.71 -16.92 -16.78
N PHE A 144 12.27 -16.66 -15.59
CA PHE A 144 12.98 -15.43 -15.23
C PHE A 144 14.24 -15.76 -14.41
N GLU A 145 15.31 -14.99 -14.59
CA GLU A 145 16.57 -15.04 -13.81
C GLU A 145 16.84 -13.62 -13.25
N ASP A 146 17.35 -13.52 -12.01
CA ASP A 146 17.75 -12.26 -11.34
C ASP A 146 16.67 -11.15 -11.29
N VAL A 147 15.45 -11.49 -10.89
CA VAL A 147 14.39 -10.49 -10.65
C VAL A 147 14.74 -9.63 -9.43
N SER A 148 14.71 -8.31 -9.60
CA SER A 148 14.93 -7.31 -8.55
C SER A 148 13.81 -6.28 -8.58
N ALA A 149 13.07 -6.14 -7.48
CA ALA A 149 11.99 -5.16 -7.29
C ALA A 149 12.41 -4.13 -6.22
N GLY A 150 13.14 -3.11 -6.65
CA GLY A 150 13.77 -2.12 -5.77
C GLY A 150 12.91 -0.93 -5.39
N ARG A 151 11.79 -0.68 -6.10
CA ARG A 151 10.84 0.40 -5.81
C ARG A 151 9.42 -0.05 -6.14
N TRP A 152 8.44 0.42 -5.37
CA TRP A 152 7.03 0.30 -5.72
C TRP A 152 6.68 1.20 -6.92
N ILE A 153 5.89 0.66 -7.85
CA ILE A 153 5.19 1.42 -8.89
C ILE A 153 3.80 1.72 -8.31
N ALA A 154 3.52 2.98 -7.96
CA ALA A 154 2.32 3.35 -7.22
C ALA A 154 1.58 4.53 -7.87
N LEU A 155 0.29 4.38 -8.12
CA LEU A 155 -0.59 5.45 -8.63
C LEU A 155 -1.12 6.25 -7.43
N ALA A 156 -0.19 6.94 -6.75
CA ALA A 156 -0.42 7.63 -5.50
C ALA A 156 -0.65 9.13 -5.73
N ASP A 157 -1.85 9.62 -5.42
CA ASP A 157 -2.35 10.97 -5.75
C ASP A 157 -2.36 11.30 -7.26
N THR A 158 -2.37 10.28 -8.12
CA THR A 158 -2.61 10.39 -9.56
C THR A 158 -3.49 9.22 -10.01
N ASP A 159 -4.42 9.48 -10.93
CA ASP A 159 -5.25 8.42 -11.53
C ASP A 159 -4.54 7.75 -12.72
N GLU A 160 -3.45 8.33 -13.24
CA GLU A 160 -2.63 7.77 -14.33
C GLU A 160 -1.13 7.78 -14.02
N LEU A 161 -0.38 6.82 -14.58
CA LEU A 161 1.08 6.73 -14.45
C LEU A 161 1.72 6.06 -15.67
N THR A 162 2.49 6.82 -16.45
CA THR A 162 3.26 6.26 -17.58
C THR A 162 4.49 5.50 -17.11
N LEU A 163 4.58 4.23 -17.51
CA LEU A 163 5.78 3.41 -17.44
C LEU A 163 6.55 3.48 -18.74
N ARG A 164 7.88 3.38 -18.65
CA ARG A 164 8.80 3.12 -19.76
C ARG A 164 9.42 1.75 -19.52
N VAL A 165 9.24 0.82 -20.44
CA VAL A 165 9.74 -0.56 -20.37
C VAL A 165 10.80 -0.75 -21.44
N GLU A 166 12.01 -1.09 -21.04
CA GLU A 166 13.14 -1.31 -21.95
C GLU A 166 13.56 -2.76 -21.94
N GLY A 167 13.48 -3.41 -23.10
CA GLY A 167 13.95 -4.78 -23.32
C GLY A 167 15.16 -4.80 -24.25
N ALA A 168 16.17 -5.62 -23.94
CA ALA A 168 17.33 -5.84 -24.80
C ALA A 168 17.80 -7.30 -24.76
N VAL A 169 18.05 -7.89 -25.93
CA VAL A 169 18.60 -9.25 -26.06
C VAL A 169 20.03 -9.25 -25.50
N LYS A 170 20.29 -10.13 -24.52
CA LYS A 170 21.60 -10.32 -23.89
C LYS A 170 22.38 -11.48 -24.47
N ALA A 171 21.69 -12.58 -24.78
CA ALA A 171 22.27 -13.77 -25.37
C ALA A 171 21.21 -14.59 -26.12
N VAL A 172 21.62 -15.28 -27.18
CA VAL A 172 20.82 -16.31 -27.85
C VAL A 172 21.66 -17.59 -27.88
N ASP A 173 21.17 -18.63 -27.22
CA ASP A 173 21.72 -19.98 -27.31
C ASP A 173 20.97 -20.72 -28.44
N THR A 174 21.62 -20.80 -29.60
CA THR A 174 21.07 -21.50 -30.76
C THR A 174 21.11 -23.02 -30.61
N SER A 175 21.88 -23.57 -29.65
CA SER A 175 21.94 -25.01 -29.38
C SER A 175 20.82 -25.47 -28.45
N ALA A 176 20.50 -24.68 -27.42
CA ALA A 176 19.39 -24.93 -26.51
C ALA A 176 18.05 -24.33 -27.00
N GLN A 177 18.07 -23.51 -28.06
CA GLN A 177 16.92 -22.74 -28.56
C GLN A 177 16.34 -21.82 -27.47
N ILE A 178 17.20 -21.02 -26.83
CA ILE A 178 16.87 -20.10 -25.73
C ILE A 178 17.33 -18.67 -26.06
N CYS A 179 16.46 -17.68 -25.86
CA CYS A 179 16.78 -16.26 -25.82
C CYS A 179 16.77 -15.76 -24.36
N ARG A 180 17.80 -15.00 -23.98
CA ARG A 180 17.88 -14.26 -22.71
C ARG A 180 17.76 -12.78 -22.96
N LEU A 181 16.77 -12.13 -22.34
CA LEU A 181 16.44 -10.73 -22.55
C LEU A 181 16.51 -9.98 -21.23
N SER A 182 17.33 -8.95 -21.13
CA SER A 182 17.31 -8.05 -19.97
C SER A 182 16.17 -7.08 -20.16
N VAL A 183 15.25 -7.02 -19.20
CA VAL A 183 14.11 -6.10 -19.22
C VAL A 183 14.07 -5.28 -17.94
N ALA A 184 13.73 -3.99 -18.05
CA ALA A 184 13.65 -3.06 -16.94
C ALA A 184 12.43 -2.14 -17.07
N VAL A 185 11.67 -2.00 -15.98
CA VAL A 185 10.48 -1.16 -15.89
C VAL A 185 10.82 0.09 -15.10
N PHE A 186 10.66 1.25 -15.74
CA PHE A 186 10.87 2.58 -15.16
C PHE A 186 9.52 3.31 -15.07
N ILE A 187 9.39 4.21 -14.10
CA ILE A 187 8.39 5.29 -14.18
C ILE A 187 8.91 6.34 -15.16
N LYS A 188 8.06 6.93 -15.99
CA LYS A 188 8.47 7.95 -16.98
C LYS A 188 9.12 9.15 -16.26
N GLY A 189 10.30 9.55 -16.73
CA GLY A 189 11.14 10.58 -16.09
C GLY A 189 12.13 10.05 -15.03
N GLU A 190 11.97 8.83 -14.52
CA GLU A 190 12.92 8.22 -13.58
C GLU A 190 14.09 7.53 -14.30
N SER A 191 15.30 7.70 -13.75
CA SER A 191 16.55 7.15 -14.29
C SER A 191 16.96 5.79 -13.71
N ARG A 192 16.34 5.38 -12.60
CA ARG A 192 16.53 4.06 -11.99
C ARG A 192 15.26 3.23 -12.15
N PRO A 193 15.36 1.94 -12.54
CA PRO A 193 14.19 1.09 -12.69
C PRO A 193 13.53 0.84 -11.33
N SER A 194 12.23 0.55 -11.37
CA SER A 194 11.46 0.09 -10.21
C SER A 194 11.57 -1.43 -10.07
N VAL A 195 11.51 -2.14 -11.20
CA VAL A 195 11.69 -3.59 -11.32
C VAL A 195 12.56 -3.91 -12.54
N SER A 196 13.41 -4.93 -12.46
CA SER A 196 14.18 -5.46 -13.58
C SER A 196 14.43 -6.96 -13.45
N ALA A 197 14.59 -7.66 -14.57
CA ALA A 197 14.92 -9.10 -14.63
C ALA A 197 15.66 -9.48 -15.91
N THR A 198 16.24 -10.67 -15.93
CA THR A 198 16.48 -11.41 -17.19
C THR A 198 15.27 -12.29 -17.46
N VAL A 199 14.53 -12.02 -18.53
CA VAL A 199 13.42 -12.84 -19.01
C VAL A 199 13.95 -13.93 -19.94
N LEU A 200 13.42 -15.16 -19.80
CA LEU A 200 13.82 -16.32 -20.57
C LEU A 200 12.72 -16.74 -21.54
N PHE A 201 13.05 -16.78 -22.83
CA PHE A 201 12.19 -17.35 -23.88
C PHE A 201 12.88 -18.54 -24.52
N GLY A 202 12.14 -19.55 -24.98
CA GLY A 202 12.71 -20.65 -25.75
C GLY A 202 11.68 -21.54 -26.46
N ALA A 203 12.18 -22.50 -27.24
CA ALA A 203 11.32 -23.48 -27.93
C ALA A 203 10.77 -24.56 -27.00
N HIS A 204 11.50 -24.87 -25.92
CA HIS A 204 11.17 -25.92 -24.96
C HIS A 204 11.43 -25.47 -23.52
N TYR A 205 10.54 -25.83 -22.61
CA TYR A 205 10.72 -25.64 -21.18
C TYR A 205 11.99 -26.32 -20.68
N GLN A 206 12.71 -25.65 -19.78
CA GLN A 206 13.90 -26.18 -19.13
C GLN A 206 13.52 -26.86 -17.81
N LEU A 207 14.36 -27.77 -17.31
CA LEU A 207 14.13 -28.48 -16.05
C LEU A 207 15.40 -28.38 -15.16
N SER A 208 15.87 -27.16 -14.88
CA SER A 208 17.13 -26.95 -14.14
C SER A 208 16.95 -26.81 -12.63
N LEU A 209 15.76 -26.42 -12.16
CA LEU A 209 15.40 -26.43 -10.74
C LEU A 209 14.84 -27.79 -10.32
N SER A 210 15.47 -28.40 -9.31
CA SER A 210 15.00 -29.62 -8.66
C SER A 210 14.87 -29.39 -7.16
N PHE A 211 13.69 -29.70 -6.60
CA PHE A 211 13.39 -29.60 -5.17
C PHE A 211 13.07 -30.98 -4.60
N GLY A 212 13.36 -31.17 -3.31
CA GLY A 212 13.03 -32.44 -2.63
C GLY A 212 11.52 -32.69 -2.62
N SER A 213 11.11 -33.95 -2.81
CA SER A 213 9.68 -34.36 -2.81
C SER A 213 9.07 -34.50 -1.41
N GLY A 214 9.81 -34.14 -0.35
CA GLY A 214 9.34 -34.24 1.02
C GLY A 214 8.21 -33.25 1.31
N ALA A 215 7.09 -33.77 1.81
CA ALA A 215 6.20 -32.95 2.62
C ALA A 215 6.96 -32.54 3.90
N PRO A 216 6.78 -31.31 4.42
CA PRO A 216 7.31 -30.94 5.73
C PRO A 216 6.81 -31.91 6.81
N ALA A 217 7.50 -32.04 7.94
CA ALA A 217 6.98 -32.83 9.06
C ALA A 217 5.56 -32.37 9.47
N ASP A 218 4.72 -33.31 9.94
CA ASP A 218 3.33 -33.02 10.33
C ASP A 218 3.19 -32.45 11.74
N GLU A 219 4.23 -32.54 12.56
CA GLU A 219 4.24 -32.04 13.93
C GLU A 219 4.22 -30.50 13.96
N GLY A 220 3.36 -29.92 14.81
CA GLY A 220 3.28 -28.48 15.04
C GLY A 220 2.57 -27.63 13.97
N ARG A 221 2.04 -28.24 12.88
CA ARG A 221 1.34 -27.49 11.83
C ARG A 221 0.08 -26.78 12.34
N ARG A 222 -0.08 -25.50 12.00
CA ARG A 222 -1.33 -24.74 12.22
C ARG A 222 -2.15 -24.67 10.93
N SER A 223 -3.40 -25.11 10.99
CA SER A 223 -4.37 -24.94 9.91
C SER A 223 -5.08 -23.58 9.97
N LEU A 224 -5.31 -22.95 8.81
CA LEU A 224 -6.08 -21.71 8.65
C LEU A 224 -6.98 -21.82 7.41
N ARG A 225 -8.25 -21.39 7.48
CA ARG A 225 -9.09 -21.25 6.27
C ARG A 225 -8.53 -20.12 5.40
N ALA A 226 -8.22 -20.38 4.13
CA ALA A 226 -7.71 -19.33 3.22
C ALA A 226 -8.64 -18.10 3.18
N ALA A 227 -9.95 -18.32 3.18
CA ALA A 227 -10.95 -17.24 3.22
C ALA A 227 -10.80 -16.31 4.43
N GLN A 228 -10.35 -16.79 5.61
CA GLN A 228 -10.16 -15.92 6.79
C GLN A 228 -9.05 -14.88 6.60
N ALA A 229 -8.06 -15.17 5.77
CA ALA A 229 -7.01 -14.20 5.45
C ALA A 229 -7.58 -12.94 4.79
N TYR A 230 -8.64 -13.10 3.98
CA TYR A 230 -9.38 -12.00 3.33
C TYR A 230 -10.55 -11.49 4.18
N GLU A 231 -11.39 -12.37 4.74
CA GLU A 231 -12.54 -12.03 5.62
C GLU A 231 -12.12 -11.13 6.80
N GLU A 232 -10.99 -11.47 7.45
CA GLU A 232 -10.44 -10.70 8.57
C GLU A 232 -9.39 -9.65 8.14
N ARG A 233 -9.23 -9.43 6.83
CA ARG A 233 -8.31 -8.47 6.19
C ARG A 233 -6.84 -8.54 6.62
N HIS A 234 -6.36 -9.71 7.03
CA HIS A 234 -4.91 -9.95 7.20
C HIS A 234 -4.16 -9.72 5.88
N LEU A 235 -4.81 -10.07 4.76
CA LEU A 235 -4.45 -9.67 3.42
C LEU A 235 -5.34 -8.49 2.96
N PHE A 236 -4.77 -7.55 2.21
CA PHE A 236 -5.49 -6.38 1.69
C PHE A 236 -6.08 -6.61 0.27
N HIS A 237 -5.82 -7.77 -0.32
CA HIS A 237 -6.14 -8.12 -1.70
C HIS A 237 -7.65 -8.20 -1.97
N GLY A 238 -8.11 -7.50 -3.01
CA GLY A 238 -9.47 -7.59 -3.55
C GLY A 238 -9.65 -8.76 -4.54
N PRO A 239 -10.89 -9.01 -5.01
CA PRO A 239 -11.29 -10.28 -5.63
C PRO A 239 -10.39 -10.84 -6.73
N ARG A 240 -9.81 -10.03 -7.62
CA ARG A 240 -8.89 -10.49 -8.68
C ARG A 240 -7.68 -11.24 -8.14
N PHE A 241 -7.15 -10.80 -7.00
CA PHE A 241 -5.98 -11.39 -6.33
C PHE A 241 -6.35 -12.40 -5.22
N GLN A 242 -7.64 -12.71 -5.02
CA GLN A 242 -8.09 -13.67 -4.00
C GLN A 242 -7.99 -15.12 -4.50
N CYS A 243 -6.77 -15.57 -4.81
CA CYS A 243 -6.51 -16.89 -5.38
C CYS A 243 -6.18 -17.97 -4.32
N LEU A 244 -6.01 -17.63 -3.03
CA LEU A 244 -5.87 -18.63 -1.95
C LEU A 244 -7.20 -19.36 -1.71
N ALA A 245 -7.16 -20.69 -1.60
CA ALA A 245 -8.34 -21.55 -1.45
C ALA A 245 -8.20 -22.58 -0.31
N GLY A 246 -9.34 -23.17 0.09
CA GLY A 246 -9.37 -24.30 1.03
C GLY A 246 -8.75 -24.00 2.40
N THR A 247 -7.86 -24.89 2.84
CA THR A 247 -7.15 -24.81 4.12
C THR A 247 -5.65 -24.67 3.87
N MET A 248 -5.06 -23.59 4.38
CA MET A 248 -3.61 -23.40 4.45
C MET A 248 -3.06 -24.22 5.62
N GLN A 249 -1.97 -24.93 5.41
CA GLN A 249 -1.18 -25.59 6.46
C GLN A 249 0.13 -24.83 6.64
N LEU A 250 0.32 -24.24 7.82
CA LEU A 250 1.49 -23.44 8.18
C LEU A 250 2.39 -24.26 9.12
N GLY A 251 3.63 -24.52 8.73
CA GLY A 251 4.62 -25.26 9.53
C GLY A 251 5.87 -24.41 9.82
N GLU A 252 6.79 -24.93 10.65
CA GLU A 252 7.95 -24.18 11.14
C GLU A 252 8.88 -23.65 10.03
N HIS A 253 8.91 -24.30 8.87
CA HIS A 253 9.81 -23.95 7.75
C HIS A 253 9.06 -23.66 6.44
N GLY A 254 7.77 -23.34 6.49
CA GLY A 254 7.01 -22.95 5.30
C GLY A 254 5.52 -23.29 5.34
N ALA A 255 4.91 -23.43 4.18
CA ALA A 255 3.47 -23.66 4.06
C ALA A 255 3.12 -24.61 2.90
N ALA A 256 2.05 -25.37 3.08
CA ALA A 256 1.34 -26.06 2.01
C ALA A 256 -0.05 -25.43 1.87
N VAL A 257 -0.41 -25.04 0.65
CA VAL A 257 -1.57 -24.21 0.34
C VAL A 257 -2.25 -24.75 -0.91
N GLU A 258 -3.56 -24.61 -0.99
CA GLU A 258 -4.31 -24.84 -2.22
C GLU A 258 -4.72 -23.49 -2.82
N LEU A 259 -4.57 -23.35 -4.13
CA LEU A 259 -4.93 -22.14 -4.87
C LEU A 259 -6.08 -22.42 -5.83
N VAL A 260 -6.74 -21.37 -6.33
CA VAL A 260 -7.68 -21.41 -7.44
C VAL A 260 -7.29 -20.39 -8.50
N VAL A 261 -7.18 -20.83 -9.75
CA VAL A 261 -6.92 -19.95 -10.90
C VAL A 261 -8.12 -19.02 -11.11
N ARG A 262 -7.89 -17.71 -11.19
CA ARG A 262 -8.92 -16.72 -11.50
C ARG A 262 -8.96 -16.42 -13.00
N SER A 263 -10.10 -15.95 -13.50
CA SER A 263 -10.14 -15.40 -14.85
C SER A 263 -9.47 -14.02 -14.86
N PRO A 264 -8.67 -13.67 -15.87
CA PRO A 264 -8.14 -12.33 -16.06
C PRO A 264 -9.10 -11.40 -16.82
N ASP A 265 -10.26 -11.89 -17.28
CA ASP A 265 -11.23 -11.18 -18.15
C ASP A 265 -11.73 -9.84 -17.57
N ASP A 266 -11.61 -9.63 -16.25
CA ASP A 266 -12.01 -8.40 -15.55
C ASP A 266 -10.84 -7.57 -15.01
N MET A 267 -9.58 -7.92 -15.32
CA MET A 267 -8.37 -7.18 -14.89
C MET A 267 -8.20 -5.81 -15.59
N PHE A 268 -8.88 -5.62 -16.72
CA PHE A 268 -8.85 -4.43 -17.57
C PHE A 268 -10.28 -4.06 -18.00
N ARG A 269 -10.54 -2.79 -18.32
CA ARG A 269 -11.89 -2.32 -18.73
C ARG A 269 -12.15 -2.54 -20.22
N SER A 270 -11.16 -2.28 -21.05
CA SER A 270 -11.25 -2.37 -22.52
C SER A 270 -11.02 -3.78 -23.05
N THR A 271 -10.21 -4.57 -22.35
CA THR A 271 -9.70 -5.86 -22.84
C THR A 271 -10.36 -7.00 -22.06
N THR A 272 -11.45 -7.55 -22.61
CA THR A 272 -12.29 -8.59 -21.97
C THR A 272 -11.74 -10.01 -22.05
N ARG A 273 -10.67 -10.23 -22.83
CA ARG A 273 -9.89 -11.48 -22.91
C ARG A 273 -8.40 -11.14 -23.08
N PRO A 274 -7.72 -10.72 -22.00
CA PRO A 274 -6.30 -10.37 -22.08
C PRO A 274 -5.45 -11.64 -22.23
N GLN A 275 -4.55 -11.65 -23.20
CA GLN A 275 -3.56 -12.71 -23.33
C GLN A 275 -2.41 -12.43 -22.36
N LEU A 276 -2.39 -13.14 -21.23
CA LEU A 276 -1.27 -13.11 -20.28
C LEU A 276 -0.28 -14.25 -20.57
N LEU A 277 1.02 -14.00 -20.37
CA LEU A 277 2.10 -14.95 -20.56
C LEU A 277 2.47 -15.67 -19.25
N THR A 278 2.08 -15.11 -18.11
CA THR A 278 2.16 -15.71 -16.77
C THR A 278 0.73 -15.89 -16.19
N ASP A 279 0.61 -16.06 -14.87
CA ASP A 279 -0.62 -15.69 -14.14
C ASP A 279 -0.21 -14.78 -12.97
N PRO A 280 -0.35 -13.45 -13.11
CA PRO A 280 0.10 -12.49 -12.09
C PRO A 280 -0.66 -12.61 -10.76
N ALA A 281 -1.92 -13.01 -10.79
CA ALA A 281 -2.78 -13.10 -9.62
C ALA A 281 -2.50 -14.37 -8.82
N LEU A 282 -2.30 -15.49 -9.51
CA LEU A 282 -1.90 -16.76 -8.91
C LEU A 282 -0.46 -16.70 -8.40
N LEU A 283 0.46 -16.07 -9.13
CA LEU A 283 1.84 -15.83 -8.67
C LEU A 283 1.90 -14.94 -7.42
N ASP A 284 0.98 -13.98 -7.26
CA ASP A 284 0.99 -13.09 -6.08
C ASP A 284 0.71 -13.85 -4.78
N THR A 285 -0.01 -14.98 -4.86
CA THR A 285 -0.29 -15.85 -3.69
C THR A 285 0.95 -16.36 -2.98
N VAL A 286 2.11 -16.37 -3.63
CA VAL A 286 3.41 -16.65 -3.01
C VAL A 286 3.72 -15.57 -1.96
N GLY A 287 3.57 -14.30 -2.32
CA GLY A 287 3.71 -13.16 -1.42
C GLY A 287 2.64 -13.16 -0.32
N GLN A 288 1.40 -13.50 -0.67
CA GLN A 288 0.29 -13.59 0.30
C GLN A 288 0.51 -14.72 1.33
N THR A 289 1.00 -15.88 0.89
CA THR A 289 1.32 -17.03 1.74
C THR A 289 2.48 -16.72 2.67
N MET A 290 3.55 -16.10 2.13
CA MET A 290 4.69 -15.63 2.93
C MET A 290 4.26 -14.59 3.98
N ALA A 291 3.36 -13.65 3.62
CA ALA A 291 2.81 -12.67 4.55
C ALA A 291 2.08 -13.36 5.72
N ILE A 292 1.12 -14.24 5.44
CA ILE A 292 0.37 -15.00 6.46
C ILE A 292 1.31 -15.85 7.34
N TRP A 293 2.28 -16.54 6.73
CA TRP A 293 3.26 -17.35 7.46
C TRP A 293 4.14 -16.51 8.41
N THR A 294 4.54 -15.29 8.02
CA THR A 294 5.28 -14.38 8.90
C THR A 294 4.42 -13.69 9.97
N MET A 295 3.13 -13.46 9.72
CA MET A 295 2.23 -12.84 10.71
C MET A 295 2.05 -13.70 11.96
N GLU A 296 2.10 -15.03 11.81
CA GLU A 296 2.13 -15.99 12.93
C GLU A 296 3.37 -15.80 13.82
N GLN A 297 4.47 -15.31 13.26
CA GLN A 297 5.73 -15.02 13.97
C GLN A 297 5.79 -13.56 14.48
N GLY A 298 4.75 -12.76 14.21
CA GLY A 298 4.68 -11.33 14.55
C GLY A 298 5.38 -10.40 13.55
N ASP A 299 5.87 -10.92 12.45
CA ASP A 299 6.56 -10.20 11.38
C ASP A 299 5.63 -9.87 10.21
N ILE A 300 6.02 -8.91 9.37
CA ILE A 300 5.36 -8.59 8.09
C ILE A 300 6.40 -8.58 6.97
N VAL A 301 6.06 -9.10 5.80
CA VAL A 301 6.95 -9.15 4.63
C VAL A 301 6.36 -8.53 3.37
N PHE A 302 7.25 -8.07 2.49
CA PHE A 302 6.96 -7.66 1.11
C PHE A 302 7.99 -8.27 0.15
N PRO A 303 7.59 -8.77 -1.04
CA PRO A 303 8.51 -9.32 -2.02
C PRO A 303 9.44 -8.25 -2.60
N VAL A 304 10.70 -8.63 -2.86
CA VAL A 304 11.74 -7.73 -3.41
C VAL A 304 12.58 -8.36 -4.52
N GLY A 305 12.36 -9.63 -4.85
CA GLY A 305 13.03 -10.29 -5.97
C GLY A 305 12.92 -11.80 -5.99
N ILE A 306 13.48 -12.42 -7.02
CA ILE A 306 13.52 -13.87 -7.27
C ILE A 306 14.93 -14.21 -7.77
N GLY A 307 15.51 -15.35 -7.35
CA GLY A 307 16.74 -15.87 -7.97
C GLY A 307 16.48 -16.44 -9.35
N LYS A 308 15.60 -17.43 -9.44
CA LYS A 308 15.14 -18.00 -10.71
C LYS A 308 13.67 -18.45 -10.63
N LEU A 309 12.93 -18.30 -11.72
CA LEU A 309 11.62 -18.91 -11.95
C LEU A 309 11.70 -19.74 -13.22
N GLU A 310 11.17 -20.98 -13.20
CA GLU A 310 10.99 -21.81 -14.39
C GLU A 310 9.53 -22.25 -14.53
N PHE A 311 8.97 -22.11 -15.73
CA PHE A 311 7.72 -22.75 -16.13
C PHE A 311 8.03 -24.10 -16.80
N TYR A 312 7.13 -25.08 -16.65
CA TYR A 312 7.27 -26.44 -17.21
C TYR A 312 6.11 -26.87 -18.11
N ARG A 313 5.04 -26.06 -18.18
CA ARG A 313 3.86 -26.20 -19.05
C ARG A 313 3.12 -24.84 -19.13
N PRO A 314 2.11 -24.68 -20.00
CA PRO A 314 1.24 -23.49 -20.01
C PRO A 314 0.55 -23.23 -18.66
N ALA A 315 -0.01 -22.04 -18.48
CA ALA A 315 -0.81 -21.71 -17.30
C ALA A 315 -2.00 -22.69 -17.12
N PRO A 316 -2.31 -23.16 -15.90
CA PRO A 316 -3.48 -24.00 -15.67
C PRO A 316 -4.77 -23.22 -15.96
N ALA A 317 -5.80 -23.91 -16.45
CA ALA A 317 -7.04 -23.25 -16.90
C ALA A 317 -7.79 -22.55 -15.75
N CYS A 318 -8.54 -21.49 -16.08
CA CYS A 318 -9.38 -20.74 -15.14
C CYS A 318 -10.31 -21.66 -14.32
N GLY A 319 -10.39 -21.45 -13.00
CA GLY A 319 -11.15 -22.28 -12.08
C GLY A 319 -10.46 -23.59 -11.65
N THR A 320 -9.32 -23.97 -12.25
CA THR A 320 -8.51 -25.10 -11.77
C THR A 320 -8.05 -24.85 -10.34
N ARG A 321 -8.04 -25.90 -9.51
CA ARG A 321 -7.49 -25.86 -8.15
C ARG A 321 -6.08 -26.46 -8.18
N VAL A 322 -5.08 -25.72 -7.71
CA VAL A 322 -3.67 -26.11 -7.82
C VAL A 322 -2.97 -26.11 -6.46
N PRO A 323 -2.30 -27.21 -6.06
CA PRO A 323 -1.43 -27.21 -4.89
C PRO A 323 -0.21 -26.29 -5.06
N MET A 324 0.13 -25.58 -3.99
CA MET A 324 1.38 -24.84 -3.84
C MET A 324 2.10 -25.26 -2.55
N ARG A 325 3.43 -25.42 -2.64
CA ARG A 325 4.33 -25.56 -1.49
C ARG A 325 5.32 -24.41 -1.47
N VAL A 326 5.51 -23.83 -0.29
CA VAL A 326 6.52 -22.80 0.01
C VAL A 326 7.44 -23.35 1.11
N GLU A 327 8.75 -23.31 0.89
CA GLU A 327 9.79 -23.78 1.83
C GLU A 327 10.78 -22.64 2.11
N VAL A 328 10.89 -22.22 3.37
CA VAL A 328 11.70 -21.08 3.79
C VAL A 328 13.16 -21.52 3.98
N THR A 329 13.97 -21.29 2.95
CA THR A 329 15.35 -21.77 2.84
C THR A 329 16.37 -20.92 3.59
N ALA A 330 16.09 -19.63 3.86
CA ALA A 330 16.97 -18.79 4.68
C ALA A 330 16.27 -17.59 5.32
N SER A 331 16.75 -17.19 6.50
CA SER A 331 16.46 -15.89 7.13
C SER A 331 17.79 -15.22 7.50
N LYS A 332 18.09 -14.06 6.89
CA LYS A 332 19.36 -13.33 7.06
C LYS A 332 19.09 -11.84 7.28
N GLY A 333 19.10 -11.43 8.55
CA GLY A 333 18.76 -10.07 8.95
C GLY A 333 17.32 -9.70 8.56
N LYS A 334 17.18 -8.74 7.64
CA LYS A 334 15.88 -8.32 7.07
C LYS A 334 15.43 -9.13 5.86
N THR A 335 16.28 -9.95 5.25
CA THR A 335 15.89 -10.75 4.07
C THR A 335 15.41 -12.13 4.51
N LEU A 336 14.21 -12.48 4.09
CA LEU A 336 13.64 -13.82 4.16
C LEU A 336 13.64 -14.42 2.75
N THR A 337 14.06 -15.67 2.61
CA THR A 337 14.17 -16.37 1.31
C THR A 337 13.39 -17.68 1.37
N ALA A 338 12.65 -17.98 0.31
CA ALA A 338 11.94 -19.24 0.14
C ALA A 338 12.09 -19.82 -1.28
N ASP A 339 12.04 -21.14 -1.39
CA ASP A 339 11.84 -21.88 -2.64
C ASP A 339 10.37 -22.33 -2.73
N VAL A 340 9.79 -22.37 -3.93
CA VAL A 340 8.34 -22.48 -4.14
C VAL A 340 8.02 -23.39 -5.32
N GLU A 341 7.04 -24.26 -5.17
CA GLU A 341 6.57 -25.18 -6.20
C GLU A 341 5.04 -25.04 -6.35
N ILE A 342 4.56 -24.76 -7.57
CA ILE A 342 3.13 -24.71 -7.87
C ILE A 342 2.82 -25.82 -8.89
N GLN A 343 1.81 -26.62 -8.60
CA GLN A 343 1.35 -27.73 -9.43
C GLN A 343 0.30 -27.26 -10.47
N ASP A 344 -0.14 -28.17 -11.31
CA ASP A 344 -1.11 -27.92 -12.39
C ASP A 344 -2.54 -28.41 -12.09
N GLY A 345 -2.77 -28.99 -10.91
CA GLY A 345 -4.05 -29.61 -10.51
C GLY A 345 -4.27 -31.02 -11.05
N ALA A 346 -3.47 -31.47 -12.03
CA ALA A 346 -3.44 -32.85 -12.54
C ALA A 346 -2.31 -33.70 -11.91
N GLY A 347 -1.51 -33.11 -11.02
CA GLY A 347 -0.38 -33.75 -10.32
C GLY A 347 0.98 -33.52 -11.00
N GLY A 348 1.04 -32.72 -12.06
CA GLY A 348 2.27 -32.19 -12.62
C GLY A 348 2.71 -30.90 -11.93
N VAL A 349 3.99 -30.54 -12.07
CA VAL A 349 4.49 -29.22 -11.66
C VAL A 349 4.27 -28.23 -12.79
N TRP A 350 3.59 -27.11 -12.52
CA TRP A 350 3.44 -26.00 -13.46
C TRP A 350 4.68 -25.11 -13.46
N LEU A 351 5.15 -24.69 -12.28
CA LEU A 351 6.35 -23.88 -12.14
C LEU A 351 7.12 -24.13 -10.84
N ARG A 352 8.39 -23.72 -10.84
CA ARG A 352 9.23 -23.60 -9.64
C ARG A 352 9.84 -22.22 -9.54
N ILE A 353 9.93 -21.69 -8.33
CA ILE A 353 10.65 -20.47 -7.98
C ILE A 353 11.75 -20.83 -6.99
N LYS A 354 12.98 -20.41 -7.29
CA LYS A 354 14.13 -20.48 -6.40
C LYS A 354 14.54 -19.10 -5.92
N ASP A 355 14.86 -19.00 -4.63
CA ASP A 355 15.23 -17.79 -3.92
C ASP A 355 14.21 -16.64 -4.12
N TRP A 356 12.92 -16.89 -3.86
CA TRP A 356 11.93 -15.82 -3.67
C TRP A 356 12.32 -15.02 -2.42
N LYS A 357 12.71 -13.76 -2.62
CA LYS A 357 13.26 -12.87 -1.59
C LYS A 357 12.21 -11.87 -1.14
N SER A 358 12.05 -11.73 0.17
CA SER A 358 11.17 -10.73 0.78
C SER A 358 11.90 -9.94 1.86
N TRP A 359 11.61 -8.65 1.99
CA TRP A 359 12.04 -7.83 3.13
C TRP A 359 11.06 -7.98 4.29
N ARG A 360 11.61 -8.17 5.48
CA ARG A 360 10.91 -8.45 6.74
C ARG A 360 10.97 -7.26 7.69
N PHE A 361 9.83 -6.95 8.28
CA PHE A 361 9.60 -5.78 9.13
C PHE A 361 8.89 -6.20 10.42
N GLN A 362 9.31 -5.59 11.52
CA GLN A 362 8.61 -5.64 12.80
C GLN A 362 7.98 -4.28 13.07
N TRP A 363 6.67 -4.27 13.25
CA TRP A 363 5.85 -3.09 13.52
C TRP A 363 5.02 -3.32 14.78
N ASP A 364 4.64 -2.23 15.46
CA ASP A 364 3.79 -2.29 16.64
C ASP A 364 2.48 -3.06 16.36
N LYS A 365 2.08 -3.95 17.27
CA LYS A 365 0.90 -4.82 17.08
C LYS A 365 -0.39 -4.02 16.90
N ARG A 366 -0.48 -2.83 17.50
CA ARG A 366 -1.60 -1.91 17.39
C ARG A 366 -1.58 -1.11 16.08
N LEU A 367 -0.40 -0.76 15.57
CA LEU A 367 -0.23 -0.25 14.20
C LEU A 367 -0.68 -1.27 13.15
N THR A 368 -0.28 -2.53 13.29
CA THR A 368 -0.76 -3.62 12.41
C THR A 368 -2.26 -3.83 12.53
N ALA A 369 -2.81 -3.90 13.74
CA ALA A 369 -4.26 -4.05 13.97
C ALA A 369 -5.08 -2.87 13.40
N PHE A 370 -4.61 -1.63 13.60
CA PHE A 370 -5.21 -0.42 13.02
C PHE A 370 -5.26 -0.49 11.49
N ARG A 371 -4.14 -0.80 10.82
CA ARG A 371 -4.13 -0.95 9.35
C ARG A 371 -5.06 -2.08 8.89
N ARG A 372 -5.14 -3.17 9.66
CA ARG A 372 -6.02 -4.32 9.40
C ARG A 372 -7.50 -3.94 9.50
N LEU A 373 -7.96 -3.18 10.51
CA LEU A 373 -9.35 -2.74 10.65
C LEU A 373 -9.43 -1.30 11.21
N PRO A 374 -9.30 -0.27 10.35
CA PRO A 374 -9.13 1.13 10.80
C PRO A 374 -10.38 1.78 11.39
N THR A 375 -11.55 1.14 11.31
CA THR A 375 -12.78 1.55 12.01
C THR A 375 -12.97 0.84 13.36
N ARG A 376 -12.25 -0.26 13.62
CA ARG A 376 -12.37 -1.08 14.84
C ARG A 376 -11.25 -0.84 15.86
N TYR A 377 -10.08 -0.39 15.41
CA TYR A 377 -8.95 -0.10 16.29
C TYR A 377 -8.52 1.37 16.21
N LEU A 378 -8.06 1.88 17.35
CA LEU A 378 -7.31 3.13 17.48
C LEU A 378 -5.81 2.82 17.48
N LEU A 379 -4.98 3.76 17.04
CA LEU A 379 -3.52 3.68 17.14
C LEU A 379 -3.00 4.25 18.45
N SER A 380 -3.67 5.27 19.01
CA SER A 380 -3.32 5.88 20.30
C SER A 380 -3.80 5.07 21.51
N ASP A 381 -3.11 5.22 22.64
CA ASP A 381 -3.52 4.70 23.95
C ASP A 381 -4.41 5.70 24.68
N THR A 382 -5.50 5.22 25.30
CA THR A 382 -6.36 6.05 26.14
C THR A 382 -5.56 6.50 27.35
N LEU A 383 -5.36 7.82 27.50
CA LEU A 383 -4.60 8.37 28.62
C LEU A 383 -5.48 8.39 29.87
N GLN A 384 -5.31 7.40 30.73
CA GLN A 384 -5.96 7.33 32.03
C GLN A 384 -5.20 8.19 33.04
N LEU A 385 -5.91 9.08 33.72
CA LEU A 385 -5.41 9.96 34.77
C LEU A 385 -6.49 10.06 35.85
N PRO A 386 -6.17 10.26 37.14
CA PRO A 386 -7.16 10.33 38.23
C PRO A 386 -8.27 11.37 37.97
N ALA A 387 -7.94 12.47 37.29
CA ALA A 387 -8.88 13.51 36.86
C ALA A 387 -10.08 12.98 36.03
N PHE A 388 -9.91 11.87 35.30
CA PHE A 388 -10.94 11.24 34.47
C PHE A 388 -11.79 10.21 35.22
N GLU A 389 -11.36 9.73 36.39
CA GLU A 389 -12.17 8.81 37.22
C GLU A 389 -13.41 9.54 37.75
N ALA A 390 -13.25 10.79 38.18
CA ALA A 390 -14.36 11.65 38.62
C ALA A 390 -15.15 12.29 37.45
N ARG A 391 -14.54 12.44 36.26
CA ARG A 391 -15.18 12.99 35.05
C ARG A 391 -14.86 12.15 33.81
N PRO A 392 -15.60 11.06 33.55
CA PRO A 392 -15.41 10.20 32.38
C PRO A 392 -16.02 10.77 31.07
N GLU A 393 -16.55 12.00 31.07
CA GLU A 393 -17.17 12.64 29.90
C GLU A 393 -16.19 12.95 28.75
N PRO A 394 -15.02 13.58 28.95
CA PRO A 394 -14.01 13.68 27.89
C PRO A 394 -13.42 12.31 27.51
N VAL A 395 -12.74 12.26 26.36
CA VAL A 395 -11.82 11.17 26.01
C VAL A 395 -10.44 11.75 25.72
N CYS A 396 -9.42 11.23 26.39
CA CYS A 396 -8.03 11.61 26.16
C CYS A 396 -7.23 10.45 25.53
N GLN A 397 -6.34 10.78 24.60
CA GLN A 397 -5.54 9.83 23.82
C GLN A 397 -4.07 10.28 23.75
N ARG A 398 -3.14 9.33 23.75
CA ARG A 398 -1.69 9.52 23.65
C ARG A 398 -1.10 8.67 22.53
N VAL A 399 -0.18 9.23 21.76
CA VAL A 399 0.61 8.48 20.77
C VAL A 399 2.07 8.90 20.82
N THR A 400 2.96 7.93 20.77
CA THR A 400 4.41 8.14 20.77
C THR A 400 5.00 7.76 19.41
N LYS A 401 6.06 8.45 18.99
CA LYS A 401 6.83 8.13 17.79
C LYS A 401 7.34 6.69 17.78
N GLN A 402 7.60 6.10 18.95
CA GLN A 402 8.06 4.72 19.07
C GLN A 402 7.03 3.70 18.55
N ARG A 403 5.71 3.99 18.66
CA ARG A 403 4.66 3.16 18.04
C ARG A 403 4.73 3.16 16.50
N LEU A 404 5.37 4.17 15.91
CA LEU A 404 5.50 4.37 14.47
C LEU A 404 6.87 3.90 13.95
N ALA A 405 7.69 3.29 14.80
CA ALA A 405 9.05 2.86 14.46
C ALA A 405 9.06 1.86 13.29
N GLY A 406 9.93 2.11 12.31
CA GLY A 406 10.10 1.24 11.14
C GLY A 406 8.99 1.31 10.09
N PHE A 407 7.95 2.14 10.28
CA PHE A 407 6.87 2.34 9.32
C PHE A 407 7.08 3.62 8.47
N ASP A 408 6.49 3.70 7.27
CA ASP A 408 6.61 4.91 6.45
C ASP A 408 5.66 6.03 6.87
N LEU A 409 6.17 7.26 6.88
CA LEU A 409 5.46 8.43 7.38
C LEU A 409 4.39 8.94 6.40
N VAL A 410 4.61 8.81 5.09
CA VAL A 410 3.64 9.24 4.07
C VAL A 410 2.51 8.21 3.97
N LEU A 411 2.82 6.92 4.02
CA LEU A 411 1.81 5.86 4.06
C LEU A 411 0.96 5.96 5.34
N LEU A 412 1.54 6.30 6.49
CA LEU A 412 0.80 6.55 7.73
C LEU A 412 -0.12 7.78 7.63
N ALA A 413 0.37 8.87 7.04
CA ALA A 413 -0.43 10.05 6.76
C ALA A 413 -1.65 9.70 5.88
N ARG A 414 -1.48 8.88 4.83
CA ARG A 414 -2.59 8.39 4.00
C ARG A 414 -3.61 7.57 4.78
N HIS A 415 -3.19 6.72 5.72
CA HIS A 415 -4.13 5.98 6.59
C HIS A 415 -4.97 6.90 7.51
N TYR A 416 -4.42 8.04 7.98
CA TYR A 416 -5.04 8.87 9.01
C TYR A 416 -5.73 10.15 8.52
N LEU A 417 -5.20 10.81 7.49
CA LEU A 417 -5.58 12.18 7.14
C LEU A 417 -6.72 12.23 6.11
N HIS A 418 -7.63 13.18 6.30
CA HIS A 418 -8.57 13.62 5.26
C HIS A 418 -7.78 14.27 4.09
N MET A 419 -8.40 14.42 2.91
CA MET A 419 -7.71 15.01 1.75
C MET A 419 -7.24 16.46 2.01
N ASP A 420 -8.10 17.29 2.61
CA ASP A 420 -7.79 18.65 3.10
C ASP A 420 -6.54 18.68 4.00
N GLU A 421 -6.30 17.63 4.79
CA GLU A 421 -5.14 17.53 5.70
C GLU A 421 -3.87 17.01 5.00
N MET A 422 -3.99 16.20 3.94
CA MET A 422 -2.85 15.71 3.16
C MET A 422 -2.05 16.86 2.53
N ALA A 423 -2.71 17.89 2.01
CA ALA A 423 -2.07 19.10 1.50
C ALA A 423 -1.33 19.88 2.60
N ILE A 424 -1.90 19.95 3.81
CA ILE A 424 -1.29 20.60 4.98
C ILE A 424 -0.08 19.81 5.48
N PHE A 425 -0.12 18.47 5.41
CA PHE A 425 1.00 17.58 5.72
C PHE A 425 2.15 17.70 4.71
N ALA A 426 1.83 17.68 3.41
CA ALA A 426 2.79 17.84 2.33
C ALA A 426 3.53 19.19 2.41
N SER A 427 2.82 20.28 2.73
CA SER A 427 3.43 21.61 2.88
C SER A 427 4.33 21.78 4.12
N LYS A 428 4.46 20.80 5.02
CA LYS A 428 5.41 20.86 6.17
C LYS A 428 6.86 20.57 5.77
N ASN A 429 7.32 21.17 4.68
CA ASN A 429 8.65 20.97 4.05
C ASN A 429 9.88 21.31 4.93
N GLY A 430 9.70 21.80 6.16
CA GLY A 430 10.80 22.25 7.02
C GLY A 430 11.71 21.11 7.51
N THR A 431 11.13 20.04 8.07
CA THR A 431 11.86 18.81 8.47
C THR A 431 10.92 17.61 8.57
N ARG A 432 11.45 16.39 8.36
CA ARG A 432 10.73 15.12 8.64
C ARG A 432 10.29 15.02 10.12
N ALA A 433 11.03 15.64 11.04
CA ALA A 433 10.66 15.74 12.45
C ALA A 433 9.38 16.57 12.64
N ARG A 434 9.25 17.72 11.97
CA ARG A 434 8.04 18.56 12.04
C ARG A 434 6.82 17.87 11.41
N GLN A 435 7.00 17.10 10.34
CA GLN A 435 5.96 16.23 9.79
C GLN A 435 5.52 15.15 10.79
N MET A 436 6.49 14.51 11.48
CA MET A 436 6.20 13.50 12.52
C MET A 436 5.41 14.11 13.69
N GLN A 437 5.88 15.20 14.29
CA GLN A 437 5.21 15.85 15.43
C GLN A 437 3.79 16.32 15.08
N TRP A 438 3.61 16.92 13.91
CA TRP A 438 2.28 17.35 13.45
C TRP A 438 1.35 16.14 13.21
N LEU A 439 1.86 15.05 12.63
CA LEU A 439 1.06 13.83 12.39
C LEU A 439 0.70 13.11 13.69
N LEU A 440 1.61 13.03 14.67
CA LEU A 440 1.34 12.50 16.02
C LEU A 440 0.15 13.25 16.67
N GLY A 441 0.18 14.59 16.63
CA GLY A 441 -0.94 15.41 17.12
C GLY A 441 -2.25 15.16 16.38
N ARG A 442 -2.21 14.93 15.06
CA ARG A 442 -3.39 14.57 14.26
C ARG A 442 -3.91 13.16 14.54
N ILE A 443 -3.04 12.18 14.80
CA ILE A 443 -3.43 10.82 15.21
C ILE A 443 -4.15 10.86 16.56
N ALA A 444 -3.56 11.49 17.58
CA ALA A 444 -4.19 11.60 18.90
C ALA A 444 -5.56 12.32 18.84
N ALA A 445 -5.63 13.44 18.11
CA ALA A 445 -6.86 14.22 17.96
C ALA A 445 -7.98 13.42 17.28
N LYS A 446 -7.67 12.74 16.18
CA LYS A 446 -8.64 11.90 15.46
C LYS A 446 -9.10 10.73 16.33
N ASP A 447 -8.19 10.05 17.01
CA ASP A 447 -8.56 8.90 17.85
C ASP A 447 -9.38 9.31 19.08
N ALA A 448 -9.13 10.49 19.66
CA ALA A 448 -9.94 11.02 20.75
C ALA A 448 -11.38 11.31 20.29
N VAL A 449 -11.54 12.00 19.14
CA VAL A 449 -12.84 12.29 18.52
C VAL A 449 -13.59 11.00 18.13
N ARG A 450 -12.89 10.05 17.50
CA ARG A 450 -13.40 8.73 17.10
C ARG A 450 -13.93 7.91 18.28
N ALA A 451 -13.18 7.91 19.39
CA ALA A 451 -13.53 7.17 20.60
C ALA A 451 -14.70 7.82 21.35
N LEU A 452 -14.71 9.15 21.47
CA LEU A 452 -15.82 9.91 22.07
C LEU A 452 -17.14 9.64 21.33
N ASP A 453 -17.10 9.71 20.00
CA ASP A 453 -18.26 9.47 19.15
C ASP A 453 -18.76 8.02 19.22
N ALA A 454 -17.88 7.02 19.10
CA ALA A 454 -18.28 5.62 19.23
C ALA A 454 -18.93 5.33 20.59
N ARG A 455 -18.43 5.95 21.67
CA ARG A 455 -19.03 5.87 23.01
C ARG A 455 -20.38 6.57 23.09
N GLN A 456 -20.57 7.74 22.45
CA GLN A 456 -21.86 8.43 22.38
C GLN A 456 -22.90 7.58 21.62
N ARG A 457 -22.52 7.03 20.46
CA ARG A 457 -23.34 6.11 19.65
C ARG A 457 -23.45 4.69 20.23
N ARG A 458 -22.82 4.40 21.37
CA ARG A 458 -22.81 3.12 22.08
C ARG A 458 -22.44 1.91 21.21
N THR A 459 -21.47 2.07 20.32
CA THR A 459 -21.01 1.03 19.39
C THR A 459 -19.52 0.71 19.57
N GLY A 460 -19.12 -0.49 19.14
CA GLY A 460 -17.70 -0.86 18.98
C GLY A 460 -17.05 -0.29 17.71
N GLU A 461 -17.80 0.38 16.84
CA GLU A 461 -17.31 0.92 15.57
C GLU A 461 -17.09 2.44 15.61
N THR A 462 -15.83 2.83 15.41
CA THR A 462 -15.41 4.21 15.28
C THR A 462 -15.51 4.69 13.82
N LEU A 463 -15.66 6.01 13.63
CA LEU A 463 -15.48 6.63 12.33
C LEU A 463 -14.08 6.30 11.77
N HIS A 464 -13.97 6.14 10.45
CA HIS A 464 -12.66 6.04 9.80
C HIS A 464 -11.89 7.36 10.03
N PRO A 465 -10.60 7.34 10.41
CA PRO A 465 -9.88 8.56 10.79
C PRO A 465 -9.77 9.59 9.67
N ALA A 466 -9.77 9.15 8.41
CA ALA A 466 -9.77 10.04 7.25
C ALA A 466 -11.17 10.54 6.81
N ALA A 467 -12.26 10.18 7.49
CA ALA A 467 -13.63 10.58 7.12
C ALA A 467 -13.99 12.00 7.58
N PHE A 468 -13.20 12.61 8.46
CA PHE A 468 -13.31 13.99 8.90
C PHE A 468 -11.92 14.59 9.03
N ALA A 469 -11.80 15.92 8.97
CA ALA A 469 -10.55 16.65 9.06
C ALA A 469 -10.38 17.31 10.44
N ILE A 470 -9.14 17.51 10.88
CA ILE A 470 -8.81 18.47 11.94
C ILE A 470 -8.22 19.71 11.27
N GLY A 471 -9.04 20.75 11.14
CA GLY A 471 -8.63 22.08 10.71
C GLY A 471 -8.06 22.91 11.87
N ASN A 472 -7.94 24.21 11.63
CA ASN A 472 -7.64 25.23 12.62
C ASN A 472 -8.54 26.45 12.34
N ASP A 473 -9.01 27.15 13.37
CA ASP A 473 -9.82 28.38 13.23
C ASP A 473 -8.94 29.63 12.98
N GLU A 474 -9.55 30.81 12.92
CA GLU A 474 -8.87 32.10 12.71
C GLU A 474 -7.83 32.43 13.82
N LYS A 475 -7.97 31.83 15.01
CA LYS A 475 -7.05 32.00 16.15
C LYS A 475 -6.04 30.85 16.26
N GLY A 476 -6.12 29.86 15.37
CA GLY A 476 -5.29 28.67 15.38
C GLY A 476 -5.78 27.54 16.29
N GLN A 477 -6.94 27.65 16.94
CA GLN A 477 -7.51 26.55 17.74
C GLN A 477 -7.83 25.35 16.82
N PRO A 478 -7.45 24.11 17.18
CA PRO A 478 -7.83 22.93 16.41
C PRO A 478 -9.35 22.74 16.37
N VAL A 479 -9.92 22.52 15.19
CA VAL A 479 -11.37 22.31 15.00
C VAL A 479 -11.64 21.07 14.17
N VAL A 480 -12.67 20.31 14.54
CA VAL A 480 -13.16 19.17 13.74
C VAL A 480 -14.01 19.74 12.60
N SER A 481 -13.62 19.46 11.35
CA SER A 481 -14.31 19.87 10.13
C SER A 481 -14.51 18.68 9.20
N ARG A 482 -15.33 18.83 8.14
CA ARG A 482 -15.86 17.68 7.36
C ARG A 482 -16.51 16.65 8.29
N TRP A 483 -17.26 17.15 9.28
CA TRP A 483 -18.06 16.31 10.17
C TRP A 483 -19.28 15.76 9.42
N ARG A 484 -19.97 14.79 10.01
CA ARG A 484 -21.16 14.17 9.41
C ARG A 484 -22.37 15.12 9.44
N ASP A 485 -23.21 15.02 8.42
CA ASP A 485 -24.43 15.83 8.27
C ASP A 485 -25.65 15.18 8.97
N ASP A 486 -25.49 14.62 10.18
CA ASP A 486 -26.58 14.03 10.97
C ASP A 486 -27.22 15.00 12.00
N GLY A 487 -26.81 16.27 11.96
CA GLY A 487 -27.27 17.31 12.88
C GLY A 487 -26.57 17.32 14.25
N VAL A 488 -25.69 16.35 14.56
CA VAL A 488 -24.86 16.40 15.77
C VAL A 488 -23.67 17.33 15.52
N PRO A 489 -23.49 18.43 16.30
CA PRO A 489 -22.36 19.33 16.11
C PRO A 489 -21.02 18.61 16.34
N PRO A 490 -19.94 19.01 15.66
CA PRO A 490 -18.62 18.42 15.87
C PRO A 490 -18.16 18.60 17.33
N PRO A 491 -17.48 17.60 17.93
CA PRO A 491 -16.89 17.76 19.25
C PRO A 491 -15.72 18.74 19.21
N THR A 492 -15.51 19.44 20.32
CA THR A 492 -14.31 20.25 20.54
C THR A 492 -13.11 19.34 20.79
N VAL A 493 -11.92 19.78 20.38
CA VAL A 493 -10.68 19.01 20.53
C VAL A 493 -9.52 19.94 20.89
N SER A 494 -8.66 19.51 21.81
CA SER A 494 -7.42 20.21 22.17
C SER A 494 -6.24 19.25 22.04
N ILE A 495 -5.08 19.78 21.65
CA ILE A 495 -3.89 19.00 21.26
C ILE A 495 -2.65 19.59 21.93
N ALA A 496 -1.76 18.71 22.41
CA ALA A 496 -0.44 19.05 22.91
C ALA A 496 0.61 18.04 22.40
N HIS A 497 1.87 18.47 22.31
CA HIS A 497 2.99 17.59 21.94
C HIS A 497 4.27 18.04 22.65
N CYS A 498 5.07 17.08 23.11
CA CYS A 498 6.38 17.35 23.72
C CYS A 498 7.38 16.29 23.22
N ASP A 499 8.58 16.72 22.86
CA ASP A 499 9.63 15.93 22.21
C ASP A 499 9.11 15.03 21.04
N ASP A 500 8.89 13.74 21.34
CA ASP A 500 8.53 12.66 20.40
C ASP A 500 7.13 12.06 20.69
N GLU A 501 6.31 12.75 21.49
CA GLU A 501 4.96 12.33 21.87
C GLU A 501 3.90 13.41 21.59
N ALA A 502 2.66 12.98 21.41
CA ALA A 502 1.50 13.87 21.38
C ALA A 502 0.31 13.30 22.16
N ILE A 503 -0.47 14.20 22.77
CA ILE A 503 -1.74 13.90 23.42
C ILE A 503 -2.85 14.80 22.88
N ALA A 504 -4.08 14.32 22.93
CA ALA A 504 -5.26 15.12 22.62
C ALA A 504 -6.45 14.71 23.48
N ILE A 505 -7.31 15.68 23.77
CA ILE A 505 -8.57 15.49 24.47
C ILE A 505 -9.72 15.93 23.55
N ALA A 506 -10.80 15.14 23.50
CA ALA A 506 -12.01 15.45 22.75
C ALA A 506 -13.25 15.42 23.65
N HIS A 507 -14.16 16.38 23.46
CA HIS A 507 -15.34 16.53 24.30
C HIS A 507 -16.44 17.41 23.66
N TRP A 508 -17.69 17.26 24.11
CA TRP A 508 -18.86 18.00 23.61
C TRP A 508 -19.02 19.42 24.20
N LYS A 509 -18.28 19.75 25.28
CA LYS A 509 -18.07 21.12 25.79
C LYS A 509 -16.59 21.51 25.59
N PRO A 510 -16.22 22.80 25.53
CA PRO A 510 -14.84 23.25 25.40
C PRO A 510 -13.84 22.56 26.34
N VAL A 511 -12.63 22.32 25.84
CA VAL A 511 -11.52 21.64 26.54
C VAL A 511 -10.18 22.29 26.25
N GLY A 512 -9.29 22.26 27.24
CA GLY A 512 -7.87 22.51 27.08
C GLY A 512 -7.05 21.28 27.49
N ILE A 513 -5.93 21.03 26.80
CA ILE A 513 -4.90 20.11 27.27
C ILE A 513 -3.50 20.64 26.98
N ASP A 514 -2.57 20.39 27.89
CA ASP A 514 -1.16 20.68 27.72
C ASP A 514 -0.26 19.52 28.19
N LEU A 515 0.95 19.45 27.63
CA LEU A 515 1.95 18.41 27.86
C LEU A 515 3.34 19.03 27.74
N GLU A 516 4.09 19.07 28.84
CA GLU A 516 5.46 19.58 28.86
C GLU A 516 6.38 18.68 29.71
N ARG A 517 7.66 18.62 29.34
CA ARG A 517 8.68 17.89 30.10
C ARG A 517 9.15 18.72 31.29
N ILE A 518 9.21 18.10 32.47
CA ILE A 518 9.81 18.68 33.66
C ILE A 518 11.30 18.95 33.37
N ALA A 519 11.72 20.20 33.52
CA ALA A 519 13.06 20.68 33.21
C ALA A 519 13.54 21.69 34.27
N GLU A 520 14.84 21.97 34.30
CA GLU A 520 15.36 23.04 35.16
C GLU A 520 15.12 24.41 34.52
N HIS A 521 14.28 25.22 35.15
CA HIS A 521 14.00 26.59 34.76
C HIS A 521 14.70 27.58 35.71
N ASP A 522 15.29 28.63 35.14
CA ASP A 522 15.95 29.68 35.91
C ASP A 522 14.97 30.77 36.41
N ALA A 523 15.49 31.70 37.22
CA ALA A 523 14.70 32.80 37.78
C ALA A 523 14.32 33.89 36.75
N HIS A 524 14.89 33.88 35.54
CA HIS A 524 14.52 34.78 34.45
C HIS A 524 13.32 34.22 33.67
N PHE A 525 13.37 32.93 33.31
CA PHE A 525 12.26 32.20 32.69
C PHE A 525 10.98 32.32 33.53
N VAL A 526 11.05 32.02 34.84
CA VAL A 526 9.89 32.14 35.74
C VAL A 526 9.35 33.57 35.80
N LYS A 527 10.21 34.59 35.81
CA LYS A 527 9.79 36.00 35.79
C LYS A 527 9.14 36.43 34.47
N ALA A 528 9.43 35.75 33.36
CA ALA A 528 8.80 36.05 32.07
C ALA A 528 7.31 35.63 32.05
N PHE A 529 6.96 34.48 32.64
CA PHE A 529 5.61 33.92 32.51
C PHE A 529 4.73 34.00 33.77
N ALA A 530 5.32 34.08 34.97
CA ALA A 530 4.60 34.11 36.25
C ALA A 530 4.59 35.51 36.90
N SER A 531 3.43 35.94 37.37
CA SER A 531 3.21 37.20 38.10
C SER A 531 3.81 37.16 39.51
N GLU A 532 3.70 38.26 40.27
CA GLU A 532 4.29 38.31 41.61
C GLU A 532 3.58 37.40 42.63
N SER A 533 2.25 37.33 42.59
CA SER A 533 1.48 36.38 43.40
C SER A 533 1.82 34.93 43.03
N GLU A 534 1.94 34.62 41.74
CA GLU A 534 2.31 33.28 41.28
C GLU A 534 3.73 32.88 41.71
N ARG A 535 4.67 33.84 41.74
CA ARG A 535 6.03 33.60 42.27
C ARG A 535 6.05 33.43 43.80
N ALA A 536 5.08 33.99 44.52
CA ALA A 536 4.89 33.72 45.95
C ALA A 536 4.31 32.32 46.18
N LEU A 537 3.33 31.88 45.39
CA LEU A 537 2.85 30.48 45.42
C LEU A 537 3.97 29.47 45.12
N LEU A 538 4.94 29.83 44.27
CA LEU A 538 6.14 29.03 43.96
C LEU A 538 7.31 29.21 44.95
N ALA A 539 7.11 29.88 46.09
CA ALA A 539 8.17 30.13 47.08
C ALA A 539 8.27 29.02 48.14
N ASP A 540 7.18 28.31 48.43
CA ASP A 540 7.13 27.27 49.46
C ASP A 540 7.80 25.94 49.03
N PHE A 541 8.03 25.76 47.73
CA PHE A 541 8.68 24.58 47.16
C PHE A 541 10.18 24.79 46.92
N SER A 542 10.97 23.70 46.95
CA SER A 542 12.41 23.74 46.67
C SER A 542 12.88 22.63 45.73
N GLY A 543 14.12 22.73 45.24
CA GLY A 543 14.76 21.69 44.42
C GLY A 543 13.93 21.24 43.20
N ALA A 544 13.85 19.92 43.00
CA ALA A 544 13.12 19.32 41.88
C ALA A 544 11.59 19.50 41.96
N GLU A 545 11.03 19.54 43.17
CA GLU A 545 9.59 19.80 43.39
C GLU A 545 9.20 21.20 42.92
N ARG A 546 10.06 22.20 43.18
CA ARG A 546 9.87 23.56 42.66
C ARG A 546 9.88 23.60 41.12
N GLN A 547 10.75 22.82 40.49
CA GLN A 547 10.80 22.74 39.02
C GLN A 547 9.55 22.05 38.45
N GLU A 548 9.08 20.97 39.11
CA GLU A 548 7.80 20.35 38.78
C GLU A 548 6.63 21.36 38.87
N TRP A 549 6.57 22.14 39.94
CA TRP A 549 5.54 23.18 40.11
C TRP A 549 5.63 24.34 39.12
N ILE A 550 6.83 24.70 38.67
CA ILE A 550 7.03 25.65 37.56
C ILE A 550 6.44 25.08 36.26
N THR A 551 6.71 23.81 35.93
CA THR A 551 6.13 23.15 34.76
C THR A 551 4.60 23.04 34.88
N ARG A 552 4.07 22.67 36.06
CA ARG A 552 2.61 22.64 36.33
C ARG A 552 1.94 24.00 36.11
N LEU A 553 2.53 25.08 36.61
CA LEU A 553 2.00 26.43 36.42
C LEU A 553 2.02 26.85 34.94
N TRP A 554 3.08 26.52 34.21
CA TRP A 554 3.17 26.79 32.77
C TRP A 554 2.12 26.01 31.99
N CYS A 555 2.01 24.69 32.20
CA CYS A 555 0.97 23.87 31.58
C CYS A 555 -0.44 24.40 31.90
N ALA A 556 -0.70 24.88 33.13
CA ALA A 556 -2.00 25.42 33.52
C ALA A 556 -2.40 26.69 32.73
N LYS A 557 -1.42 27.56 32.41
CA LYS A 557 -1.61 28.76 31.58
C LYS A 557 -1.94 28.41 30.14
N GLU A 558 -1.15 27.53 29.51
CA GLU A 558 -1.43 27.03 28.16
C GLU A 558 -2.78 26.32 28.08
N THR A 559 -3.11 25.52 29.10
CA THR A 559 -4.39 24.81 29.18
C THR A 559 -5.57 25.77 29.26
N LEU A 560 -5.52 26.82 30.07
CA LEU A 560 -6.59 27.83 30.11
C LEU A 560 -6.68 28.60 28.77
N GLY A 561 -5.55 28.98 28.17
CA GLY A 561 -5.52 29.63 26.85
C GLY A 561 -6.14 28.76 25.75
N LYS A 562 -5.90 27.46 25.77
CA LYS A 562 -6.50 26.47 24.86
C LYS A 562 -7.99 26.23 25.13
N LEU A 563 -8.39 26.15 26.40
CA LEU A 563 -9.80 26.03 26.83
C LEU A 563 -10.63 27.24 26.40
N MET A 564 -10.04 28.44 26.44
CA MET A 564 -10.65 29.68 25.97
C MET A 564 -10.64 29.87 24.45
N GLY A 565 -9.95 29.00 23.70
CA GLY A 565 -9.77 29.16 22.25
C GLY A 565 -9.01 30.44 21.87
N THR A 566 -8.06 30.87 22.71
CA THR A 566 -7.21 32.04 22.41
C THR A 566 -5.73 31.70 22.31
N GLY A 567 -5.26 30.65 23.00
CA GLY A 567 -3.84 30.51 23.35
C GLY A 567 -3.38 31.58 24.36
N VAL A 568 -2.11 31.54 24.77
CA VAL A 568 -1.52 32.56 25.68
C VAL A 568 -0.96 33.79 24.96
N ASN A 569 -0.76 33.71 23.63
CA ASN A 569 -0.41 34.81 22.71
C ASN A 569 0.69 35.78 23.19
N GLY A 570 1.76 35.25 23.80
CA GLY A 570 2.88 36.05 24.30
C GLY A 570 2.56 36.88 25.56
N ALA A 571 1.36 36.76 26.12
CA ALA A 571 0.94 37.37 27.38
C ALA A 571 0.57 36.33 28.46
N PRO A 572 1.43 35.32 28.77
CA PRO A 572 1.11 34.28 29.76
C PRO A 572 0.84 34.83 31.18
N GLN A 573 1.31 36.04 31.50
CA GLN A 573 0.98 36.73 32.76
C GLN A 573 -0.48 37.22 32.83
N HIS A 574 -1.25 37.20 31.73
CA HIS A 574 -2.70 37.47 31.78
C HIS A 574 -3.50 36.27 32.28
N PHE A 575 -2.91 35.08 32.30
CA PHE A 575 -3.50 33.84 32.82
C PHE A 575 -2.85 33.58 34.18
N GLU A 576 -3.53 33.88 35.28
CA GLU A 576 -2.98 33.77 36.63
C GLU A 576 -3.51 32.55 37.39
N ALA A 577 -2.61 31.81 38.05
CA ALA A 577 -3.00 31.00 39.19
C ALA A 577 -3.36 31.91 40.38
N THR A 578 -4.53 31.67 40.95
CA THR A 578 -5.01 32.32 42.19
C THR A 578 -4.81 31.42 43.41
N VAL A 579 -4.92 30.11 43.21
CA VAL A 579 -4.66 29.04 44.20
C VAL A 579 -3.99 27.88 43.47
N ILE A 580 -3.04 27.22 44.15
CA ILE A 580 -2.53 25.88 43.82
C ILE A 580 -2.86 24.95 44.98
N ASP A 581 -3.23 23.72 44.68
CA ASP A 581 -3.55 22.67 45.66
C ASP A 581 -2.51 21.54 45.54
N ALA A 582 -2.19 20.89 46.66
CA ALA A 582 -1.15 19.86 46.74
C ALA A 582 -1.50 18.59 45.93
N ASP A 583 -2.78 18.39 45.59
CA ASP A 583 -3.23 17.32 44.69
C ASP A 583 -2.91 17.57 43.20
N GLY A 584 -2.49 18.78 42.84
CA GLY A 584 -2.23 19.21 41.47
C GLY A 584 -3.31 20.10 40.85
N GLY A 585 -4.37 20.43 41.57
CA GLY A 585 -5.36 21.42 41.17
C GLY A 585 -4.80 22.84 41.12
N VAL A 586 -5.16 23.61 40.09
CA VAL A 586 -4.76 25.01 39.92
C VAL A 586 -6.00 25.85 39.55
N GLN A 587 -6.34 26.82 40.39
CA GLN A 587 -7.43 27.76 40.11
C GLN A 587 -6.92 28.89 39.23
N MET A 588 -7.24 28.84 37.93
CA MET A 588 -6.73 29.77 36.92
C MET A 588 -7.77 30.83 36.53
N ARG A 589 -7.31 32.09 36.36
CA ARG A 589 -8.12 33.23 35.93
C ARG A 589 -7.44 34.00 34.79
N HIS A 590 -8.18 34.28 33.71
CA HIS A 590 -7.72 35.20 32.67
C HIS A 590 -8.15 36.65 32.99
N ARG A 591 -7.17 37.49 33.40
CA ARG A 591 -7.37 38.87 33.88
C ARG A 591 -8.30 39.69 33.00
N SER A 592 -8.04 39.73 31.70
CA SER A 592 -8.68 40.69 30.78
C SER A 592 -10.12 40.36 30.41
N SER A 593 -10.63 39.19 30.81
CA SER A 593 -12.00 38.76 30.48
C SER A 593 -12.80 38.17 31.64
N GLY A 594 -12.20 38.06 32.84
CA GLY A 594 -12.85 37.42 34.01
C GLY A 594 -13.27 35.96 33.78
N HIS A 595 -12.61 35.24 32.86
CA HIS A 595 -12.85 33.80 32.69
C HIS A 595 -12.03 33.02 33.71
N GLU A 596 -12.63 32.01 34.33
CA GLU A 596 -12.02 31.21 35.40
C GLU A 596 -12.25 29.72 35.14
N ALA A 597 -11.28 28.88 35.50
CA ALA A 597 -11.39 27.43 35.44
C ALA A 597 -10.44 26.77 36.46
N VAL A 598 -10.83 25.60 36.98
CA VAL A 598 -9.92 24.72 37.71
C VAL A 598 -9.21 23.83 36.69
N ILE A 599 -7.89 23.95 36.60
CA ILE A 599 -7.03 23.11 35.77
C ILE A 599 -6.47 22.01 36.65
N THR A 600 -6.64 20.75 36.28
CA THR A 600 -6.02 19.62 36.98
C THR A 600 -4.69 19.30 36.32
N THR A 601 -3.60 19.33 37.09
CA THR A 601 -2.25 18.97 36.63
C THR A 601 -1.81 17.63 37.24
N VAL A 602 -1.28 16.72 36.42
CA VAL A 602 -0.84 15.38 36.83
C VAL A 602 0.55 15.13 36.29
N ARG A 603 1.42 14.54 37.11
CA ARG A 603 2.75 14.08 36.69
C ARG A 603 2.67 12.69 36.07
N ASP A 604 3.23 12.57 34.88
CA ASP A 604 3.28 11.37 34.06
C ASP A 604 4.76 11.05 33.73
N GLY A 605 5.40 10.32 34.64
CA GLY A 605 6.84 10.04 34.60
C GLY A 605 7.68 11.31 34.74
N ASN A 606 8.18 11.82 33.60
CA ASN A 606 8.99 13.04 33.49
C ASN A 606 8.23 14.21 32.83
N PHE A 607 6.95 14.04 32.54
CA PHE A 607 6.08 15.07 31.97
C PHE A 607 5.04 15.54 32.98
N ILE A 608 4.53 16.76 32.76
CA ILE A 608 3.25 17.20 33.32
C ILE A 608 2.21 17.17 32.21
N VAL A 609 1.05 16.61 32.52
CA VAL A 609 -0.19 16.77 31.73
C VAL A 609 -1.11 17.71 32.50
N ALA A 610 -1.64 18.73 31.83
CA ALA A 610 -2.64 19.64 32.41
C ALA A 610 -3.93 19.60 31.59
N ILE A 611 -5.08 19.55 32.27
CA ILE A 611 -6.40 19.40 31.65
C ILE A 611 -7.38 20.43 32.21
N GLY A 612 -8.04 21.15 31.31
CA GLY A 612 -9.03 22.18 31.62
C GLY A 612 -10.40 21.80 31.08
N LEU A 613 -11.40 21.80 31.97
CA LEU A 613 -12.80 21.47 31.71
C LEU A 613 -13.69 22.56 32.31
N ASP A 614 -14.90 22.73 31.76
CA ASP A 614 -15.98 23.57 32.31
C ASP A 614 -15.56 25.03 32.63
N LEU A 615 -15.27 25.81 31.58
CA LEU A 615 -14.92 27.24 31.68
C LEU A 615 -16.07 28.10 32.24
N ALA A 616 -15.81 28.86 33.30
CA ALA A 616 -16.73 29.81 33.91
C ALA A 616 -16.37 31.28 33.61
N ARG A 617 -17.27 32.20 33.97
CA ARG A 617 -16.95 33.61 34.21
C ARG A 617 -17.17 33.93 35.68
N ALA A 618 -16.31 34.77 36.24
CA ALA A 618 -16.62 35.48 37.48
C ALA A 618 -17.88 36.34 37.28
N GLY A 619 -18.73 36.40 38.31
CA GLY A 619 -19.98 37.17 38.33
C GLY A 619 -19.82 38.60 38.82
#